data_AF-A0A367M487-F1
#
_entry.id   AF-A0A367M487-F1
#
_cell.length_a   1.000
_cell.length_b   1.000
_cell.length_c   1.000
_cell.angle_alpha   90.00
_cell.angle_beta   90.00
_cell.angle_gamma   90.00
#
_symmetry.space_group_name_H-M   'P 1'
#
loop_
_entity.id
_entity.type
_entity.pdbx_description
1 polymer ?
#
loop_
_entity_poly.entity_id
_entity_poly.type
_entity_poly.pdbx_seq_one_letter_code
_entity_poly.pdbx_strand_id
1 'polypeptide(L)'
;GAGRLLATVLVGNVGYSGVEAIANEAGGDGTVRIATANLNACRLSLELDVRQRARPGWRLEESRGEIAFAIVDGENHASVALKDRGPKNPRTLELIRAALEVEDADYRSSGASFPWQRRIDQLDPGIERRSPRYLNLVSHVCDDLDQEVRDYFIQFFRKLNSDRRFEQRFYEQVIADVHPYEDNPAYRSLYLSIESLDDLLAGFAVDTLSLSVSAQPPFDPPRQPVGYTAVGPGDSEGLAIPLAQVPRFLAAHRTLLLRIRLTRLVDSGVFVFRNP
;
A
#
# COMPACT_ATOMS: atom_id res chain seq x y z
N GLY A 1 14.99 -0.38 -15.88
CA GLY A 1 14.37 -0.55 -17.20
C GLY A 1 15.33 -0.21 -18.32
N ALA A 2 15.11 -0.79 -19.52
CA ALA A 2 16.02 -0.68 -20.66
C ALA A 2 16.36 0.78 -21.05
N GLY A 3 17.61 1.02 -21.44
CA GLY A 3 18.16 2.33 -21.79
C GLY A 3 18.40 3.26 -20.61
N ARG A 4 18.33 2.73 -19.38
CA ARG A 4 18.54 3.43 -18.11
C ARG A 4 19.25 2.49 -17.12
N LEU A 5 19.04 2.69 -15.82
CA LEU A 5 19.47 1.76 -14.78
C LEU A 5 18.67 0.44 -14.88
N LEU A 6 19.39 -0.67 -15.02
CA LEU A 6 18.86 -2.02 -14.87
C LEU A 6 18.98 -2.42 -13.40
N ALA A 7 17.89 -2.87 -12.80
CA ALA A 7 17.85 -3.15 -11.36
C ALA A 7 17.04 -4.42 -11.09
N THR A 8 17.67 -5.36 -10.41
CA THR A 8 17.03 -6.57 -9.88
C THR A 8 17.12 -6.51 -8.36
N VAL A 9 15.98 -6.57 -7.68
CA VAL A 9 15.90 -6.59 -6.22
C VAL A 9 15.63 -8.00 -5.74
N LEU A 10 16.47 -8.48 -4.83
CA LEU A 10 16.29 -9.78 -4.16
C LEU A 10 15.93 -9.52 -2.71
N VAL A 11 14.93 -10.23 -2.19
CA VAL A 11 14.55 -10.18 -0.77
C VAL A 11 14.30 -11.58 -0.25
N GLY A 12 14.67 -11.82 1.00
CA GLY A 12 14.31 -13.05 1.71
C GLY A 12 12.84 -13.09 2.11
N ASN A 13 12.38 -14.24 2.60
CA ASN A 13 11.02 -14.39 3.15
C ASN A 13 10.99 -14.99 4.56
N VAL A 14 12.16 -15.17 5.18
CA VAL A 14 12.28 -15.56 6.58
C VAL A 14 13.10 -14.55 7.36
N GLY A 15 12.72 -14.31 8.61
CA GLY A 15 13.45 -13.43 9.50
C GLY A 15 14.70 -14.08 10.10
N TYR A 16 15.38 -13.33 10.97
CA TYR A 16 16.48 -13.85 11.78
C TYR A 16 15.99 -14.87 12.82
N SER A 17 16.93 -15.60 13.41
CA SER A 17 16.67 -16.57 14.49
C SER A 17 17.41 -16.19 15.77
N GLY A 18 17.07 -16.81 16.90
CA GLY A 18 17.68 -16.47 18.19
C GLY A 18 17.25 -15.10 18.69
N VAL A 19 18.17 -14.35 19.33
CA VAL A 19 17.86 -13.05 19.95
C VAL A 19 17.45 -12.00 18.91
N GLU A 20 18.06 -12.03 17.73
CA GLU A 20 17.79 -11.09 16.63
C GLU A 20 16.34 -11.18 16.11
N ALA A 21 15.67 -12.31 16.36
CA ALA A 21 14.30 -12.51 15.93
C ALA A 21 13.31 -11.52 16.55
N ILE A 22 13.68 -10.81 17.64
CA ILE A 22 12.86 -9.75 18.25
C ILE A 22 12.59 -8.58 17.29
N ALA A 23 13.48 -8.34 16.32
CA ALA A 23 13.33 -7.29 15.32
C ALA A 23 12.59 -7.76 14.07
N ASN A 24 12.20 -9.03 13.99
CA ASN A 24 11.49 -9.55 12.82
C ASN A 24 10.07 -8.97 12.75
N GLU A 25 9.70 -8.55 11.55
CA GLU A 25 8.34 -8.22 11.20
C GLU A 25 7.77 -9.28 10.25
N ALA A 26 6.46 -9.53 10.33
CA ALA A 26 5.80 -10.47 9.44
C ALA A 26 5.90 -10.00 7.98
N GLY A 27 6.21 -10.93 7.06
CA GLY A 27 6.39 -10.61 5.65
C GLY A 27 7.65 -9.81 5.33
N GLY A 28 8.72 -9.97 6.13
CA GLY A 28 10.05 -9.46 5.82
C GLY A 28 11.15 -10.52 5.94
N ASP A 29 12.36 -10.11 5.58
CA ASP A 29 13.58 -10.93 5.64
C ASP A 29 14.36 -10.75 6.96
N GLY A 30 13.70 -10.16 7.97
CA GLY A 30 14.30 -9.78 9.26
C GLY A 30 14.86 -8.35 9.28
N THR A 31 14.95 -7.65 8.15
CA THR A 31 15.36 -6.24 8.10
C THR A 31 14.45 -5.40 7.20
N VAL A 32 14.01 -5.96 6.08
CA VAL A 32 13.19 -5.27 5.09
C VAL A 32 11.91 -6.07 4.86
N ARG A 33 10.77 -5.38 4.82
CA ARG A 33 9.48 -5.97 4.42
C ARG A 33 9.50 -6.29 2.92
N ILE A 34 9.01 -7.45 2.51
CA ILE A 34 8.89 -7.85 1.10
C ILE A 34 8.13 -6.78 0.30
N ALA A 35 7.04 -6.26 0.87
CA ALA A 35 6.19 -5.24 0.24
C ALA A 35 6.88 -3.87 0.03
N THR A 36 7.93 -3.57 0.79
CA THR A 36 8.72 -2.33 0.67
C THR A 36 9.99 -2.53 -0.16
N ALA A 37 10.51 -3.75 -0.24
CA ALA A 37 11.64 -4.10 -1.11
C ALA A 37 11.25 -4.01 -2.59
N ASN A 38 10.02 -4.41 -2.95
CA ASN A 38 9.56 -4.30 -4.33
C ASN A 38 9.40 -2.82 -4.74
N LEU A 39 10.24 -2.38 -5.66
CA LEU A 39 10.28 -1.00 -6.14
C LEU A 39 9.25 -0.71 -7.25
N ASN A 40 8.50 -1.72 -7.71
CA ASN A 40 7.40 -1.54 -8.66
C ASN A 40 6.13 -1.07 -7.93
N ALA A 41 6.20 0.15 -7.38
CA ALA A 41 5.09 0.76 -6.66
C ALA A 41 3.92 1.10 -7.59
N CYS A 42 2.72 1.16 -7.02
CA CYS A 42 1.53 1.68 -7.69
C CYS A 42 1.08 2.96 -7.02
N ARG A 43 0.51 3.91 -7.77
CA ARG A 43 0.00 5.18 -7.23
C ARG A 43 -1.50 5.29 -7.47
N LEU A 44 -2.26 5.47 -6.40
CA LEU A 44 -3.66 5.87 -6.44
C LEU A 44 -3.79 7.36 -6.13
N SER A 45 -4.26 8.15 -7.09
CA SER A 45 -4.60 9.57 -6.88
C SER A 45 -6.12 9.74 -6.85
N LEU A 46 -6.63 10.29 -5.75
CA LEU A 46 -8.05 10.40 -5.44
C LEU A 46 -8.38 11.80 -4.94
N GLU A 47 -9.45 12.39 -5.45
CA GLU A 47 -10.06 13.60 -4.89
C GLU A 47 -11.43 13.23 -4.33
N LEU A 48 -11.71 13.69 -3.11
CA LEU A 48 -12.97 13.46 -2.43
C LEU A 48 -13.76 14.76 -2.32
N ASP A 49 -15.06 14.69 -2.60
CA ASP A 49 -15.97 15.81 -2.39
C ASP A 49 -16.37 15.96 -0.91
N VAL A 50 -17.26 16.92 -0.64
CA VAL A 50 -17.74 17.21 0.72
C VAL A 50 -18.53 16.07 1.36
N ARG A 51 -18.97 15.05 0.61
CA ARG A 51 -19.59 13.82 1.15
C ARG A 51 -18.59 12.67 1.22
N GLN A 52 -17.31 12.97 1.05
CA GLN A 52 -16.24 12.00 0.94
C GLN A 52 -16.44 11.03 -0.24
N ARG A 53 -17.18 11.43 -1.28
CA ARG A 53 -17.34 10.64 -2.51
C ARG A 53 -16.15 10.89 -3.43
N ALA A 54 -15.61 9.82 -4.01
CA ALA A 54 -14.61 9.93 -5.07
C ALA A 54 -15.14 10.74 -6.26
N ARG A 55 -14.44 11.83 -6.61
CA ARG A 55 -14.71 12.55 -7.86
C ARG A 55 -14.28 11.69 -9.06
N PRO A 56 -14.94 11.85 -10.22
CA PRO A 56 -14.48 11.26 -11.46
C PRO A 56 -13.04 11.69 -11.78
N GLY A 57 -12.28 10.82 -12.46
CA GLY A 57 -10.92 11.13 -12.89
C GLY A 57 -9.80 10.73 -11.92
N TRP A 58 -10.12 9.96 -10.86
CA TRP A 58 -9.11 9.24 -10.09
C TRP A 58 -8.26 8.34 -10.99
N ARG A 59 -7.02 8.07 -10.59
CA ARG A 59 -6.07 7.29 -11.39
C ARG A 59 -5.34 6.27 -10.53
N LEU A 60 -5.22 5.05 -11.06
CA LEU A 60 -4.35 4.00 -10.55
C LEU A 60 -3.24 3.78 -11.57
N GLU A 61 -2.02 4.20 -11.24
CA GLU A 61 -0.88 4.27 -12.14
C GLU A 61 0.25 3.37 -11.63
N GLU A 62 0.69 2.43 -12.45
CA GLU A 62 1.87 1.62 -12.14
C GLU A 62 3.15 2.46 -12.28
N SER A 63 4.23 2.00 -11.63
CA SER A 63 5.56 2.61 -11.76
C SER A 63 6.02 2.66 -13.22
N ARG A 64 6.83 3.67 -13.54
CA ARG A 64 7.35 3.86 -14.90
C ARG A 64 8.64 3.08 -15.10
N GLY A 65 8.58 2.06 -15.93
CA GLY A 65 9.70 1.22 -16.30
C GLY A 65 9.86 0.04 -15.33
N GLU A 66 10.40 -1.05 -15.86
CA GLU A 66 10.47 -2.31 -15.13
C GLU A 66 11.70 -2.37 -14.22
N ILE A 67 11.49 -2.89 -13.00
CA ILE A 67 12.50 -3.32 -12.04
C ILE A 67 12.21 -4.79 -11.75
N ALA A 68 13.19 -5.67 -11.91
CA ALA A 68 12.97 -7.08 -11.58
C ALA A 68 12.95 -7.27 -10.07
N PHE A 69 12.11 -8.19 -9.61
CA PHE A 69 11.91 -8.48 -8.20
C PHE A 69 11.88 -9.99 -7.97
N ALA A 70 12.66 -10.46 -7.01
CA ALA A 70 12.75 -11.87 -6.66
C ALA A 70 12.61 -12.03 -5.14
N ILE A 71 11.67 -12.89 -4.73
CA ILE A 71 11.64 -13.41 -3.37
C ILE A 71 12.46 -14.70 -3.36
N VAL A 72 13.42 -14.81 -2.45
CA VAL A 72 14.33 -15.94 -2.36
C VAL A 72 13.99 -16.79 -1.13
N ASP A 73 13.43 -17.97 -1.39
CA ASP A 73 12.83 -18.82 -0.36
C ASP A 73 13.84 -19.26 0.70
N GLY A 74 13.46 -19.15 1.97
CA GLY A 74 14.25 -19.59 3.10
C GLY A 74 15.47 -18.72 3.41
N GLU A 75 15.60 -17.58 2.75
CA GLU A 75 16.66 -16.60 3.01
C GLU A 75 16.19 -15.45 3.91
N ASN A 76 17.14 -14.89 4.66
CA ASN A 76 16.98 -13.64 5.41
C ASN A 76 17.89 -12.56 4.81
N HIS A 77 17.83 -11.35 5.37
CA HIS A 77 18.59 -10.21 4.85
C HIS A 77 20.10 -10.47 4.81
N ALA A 78 20.65 -11.04 5.88
CA ALA A 78 22.08 -11.31 6.00
C ALA A 78 22.55 -12.36 4.99
N SER A 79 21.80 -13.44 4.80
CA SER A 79 22.17 -14.52 3.89
C SER A 79 22.11 -14.07 2.42
N VAL A 80 21.09 -13.29 2.02
CA VAL A 80 21.05 -12.64 0.68
C VAL A 80 22.24 -11.71 0.49
N ALA A 81 22.63 -10.97 1.53
CA ALA A 81 23.79 -10.07 1.52
C ALA A 81 25.16 -10.80 1.63
N LEU A 82 25.20 -12.13 1.46
CA LEU A 82 26.41 -12.96 1.53
C LEU A 82 27.11 -12.95 2.90
N LYS A 83 26.38 -12.61 3.96
CA LYS A 83 26.82 -12.70 5.37
C LYS A 83 26.40 -14.05 5.97
N ASP A 84 26.85 -14.34 7.18
CA ASP A 84 26.46 -15.52 7.97
C ASP A 84 26.52 -16.87 7.23
N ARG A 85 27.67 -17.11 6.58
CA ARG A 85 27.96 -18.28 5.72
C ARG A 85 27.26 -18.26 4.36
N GLY A 86 26.60 -17.16 4.04
CA GLY A 86 25.98 -16.90 2.75
C GLY A 86 24.62 -17.56 2.57
N PRO A 87 24.09 -17.50 1.34
CA PRO A 87 22.80 -18.05 0.99
C PRO A 87 22.72 -19.56 1.22
N LYS A 88 21.59 -20.02 1.77
CA LYS A 88 21.28 -21.44 1.94
C LYS A 88 20.55 -22.03 0.72
N ASN A 89 19.79 -21.19 0.03
CA ASN A 89 19.10 -21.53 -1.19
C ASN A 89 20.11 -21.53 -2.34
N PRO A 90 20.29 -22.66 -3.05
CA PRO A 90 21.29 -22.78 -4.12
C PRO A 90 21.04 -21.82 -5.28
N ARG A 91 19.81 -21.31 -5.43
CA ARG A 91 19.43 -20.38 -6.51
C ARG A 91 19.81 -18.94 -6.23
N THR A 92 20.09 -18.57 -4.98
CA THR A 92 20.40 -17.18 -4.63
C THR A 92 21.63 -16.67 -5.37
N LEU A 93 22.73 -17.44 -5.35
CA LEU A 93 23.96 -17.08 -6.06
C LEU A 93 23.78 -17.11 -7.58
N GLU A 94 22.99 -18.06 -8.09
CA GLU A 94 22.64 -18.14 -9.51
C GLU A 94 21.87 -16.88 -9.95
N LEU A 95 20.88 -16.45 -9.16
CA LEU A 95 20.10 -15.24 -9.39
C LEU A 95 20.96 -13.99 -9.33
N ILE A 96 21.84 -13.85 -8.33
CA ILE A 96 22.77 -12.72 -8.22
C ILE A 96 23.65 -12.65 -9.47
N ARG A 97 24.26 -13.77 -9.86
CA ARG A 97 25.10 -13.83 -11.06
C ARG A 97 24.31 -13.46 -12.32
N ALA A 98 23.15 -14.08 -12.52
CA ALA A 98 22.33 -13.82 -13.70
C ALA A 98 21.85 -12.36 -13.73
N ALA A 99 21.53 -11.76 -12.58
CA ALA A 99 21.17 -10.35 -12.47
C ALA A 99 22.32 -9.39 -12.81
N LEU A 100 23.58 -9.79 -12.60
CA LEU A 100 24.76 -9.00 -13.00
C LEU A 100 25.08 -9.13 -14.49
N GLU A 101 24.56 -10.16 -15.16
CA GLU A 101 24.77 -10.45 -16.58
C GLU A 101 23.65 -9.92 -17.48
N VAL A 102 22.56 -9.36 -16.92
CA VAL A 102 21.44 -8.82 -17.71
C VAL A 102 21.84 -7.60 -18.53
N GLU A 103 21.27 -7.51 -19.72
CA GLU A 103 21.44 -6.38 -20.62
C GLU A 103 20.11 -5.68 -20.90
N ASP A 104 20.16 -4.56 -21.64
CA ASP A 104 18.98 -3.81 -22.05
C ASP A 104 17.96 -4.69 -22.78
N ALA A 105 18.42 -5.67 -23.55
CA ALA A 105 17.55 -6.59 -24.29
C ALA A 105 16.65 -7.41 -23.35
N ASP A 106 17.14 -7.80 -22.17
CA ASP A 106 16.38 -8.56 -21.17
C ASP A 106 15.31 -7.71 -20.46
N TYR A 107 15.51 -6.38 -20.46
CA TYR A 107 14.60 -5.38 -19.88
C TYR A 107 13.69 -4.69 -20.89
N ARG A 108 13.80 -4.99 -22.19
CA ARG A 108 12.86 -4.49 -23.21
C ARG A 108 11.52 -5.22 -23.06
N SER A 109 10.63 -4.60 -22.30
CA SER A 109 9.26 -5.08 -22.19
C SER A 109 8.49 -4.82 -23.49
N SER A 110 7.61 -5.77 -23.83
CA SER A 110 6.67 -5.66 -24.95
C SER A 110 5.28 -6.01 -24.46
N GLY A 111 4.40 -5.01 -24.35
CA GLY A 111 3.09 -5.16 -23.73
C GLY A 111 3.22 -5.53 -22.24
N ALA A 112 2.53 -6.59 -21.81
CA ALA A 112 2.57 -7.10 -20.43
C ALA A 112 3.75 -8.06 -20.15
N SER A 113 4.70 -8.20 -21.09
CA SER A 113 5.79 -9.16 -20.96
C SER A 113 7.10 -8.49 -20.61
N PHE A 114 7.62 -8.79 -19.42
CA PHE A 114 8.98 -8.46 -19.00
C PHE A 114 9.82 -9.75 -18.97
N PRO A 115 10.70 -9.99 -19.97
CA PRO A 115 11.41 -11.26 -20.13
C PRO A 115 12.23 -11.68 -18.92
N TRP A 116 12.98 -10.75 -18.32
CA TRP A 116 13.81 -11.05 -17.17
C TRP A 116 12.97 -11.45 -15.94
N GLN A 117 11.88 -10.74 -15.64
CA GLN A 117 10.97 -11.14 -14.56
C GLN A 117 10.39 -12.53 -14.81
N ARG A 118 9.95 -12.85 -16.04
CA ARG A 118 9.45 -14.20 -16.35
C ARG A 118 10.49 -15.29 -16.10
N ARG A 119 11.77 -15.03 -16.37
CA ARG A 119 12.85 -15.98 -16.08
C ARG A 119 13.02 -16.17 -14.57
N ILE A 120 12.93 -15.10 -13.78
CA ILE A 120 12.92 -15.18 -12.31
C ILE A 120 11.73 -16.02 -11.83
N ASP A 121 10.52 -15.71 -12.28
CA ASP A 121 9.29 -16.41 -11.87
C ASP A 121 9.33 -17.90 -12.22
N GLN A 122 9.98 -18.27 -13.33
CA GLN A 122 10.14 -19.67 -13.76
C GLN A 122 11.06 -20.49 -12.86
N LEU A 123 11.97 -19.87 -12.12
CA LEU A 123 12.80 -20.59 -11.16
C LEU A 123 11.90 -21.17 -10.06
N ASP A 124 10.99 -20.36 -9.51
CA ASP A 124 10.02 -20.82 -8.50
C ASP A 124 8.63 -20.22 -8.70
N PRO A 125 7.78 -20.84 -9.55
CA PRO A 125 6.45 -20.31 -9.89
C PRO A 125 5.46 -20.24 -8.72
N GLY A 126 5.82 -20.78 -7.55
CA GLY A 126 4.96 -20.80 -6.37
C GLY A 126 5.40 -19.84 -5.26
N ILE A 127 6.55 -19.16 -5.41
CA ILE A 127 7.17 -18.43 -4.30
C ILE A 127 6.30 -17.29 -3.78
N GLU A 128 5.65 -16.54 -4.67
CA GLU A 128 4.75 -15.45 -4.28
C GLU A 128 3.57 -15.95 -3.45
N ARG A 129 3.01 -17.12 -3.78
CA ARG A 129 1.87 -17.68 -3.02
C ARG A 129 2.28 -18.25 -1.66
N ARG A 130 3.49 -18.80 -1.56
CA ARG A 130 4.00 -19.41 -0.32
C ARG A 130 4.63 -18.39 0.63
N SER A 131 5.09 -17.26 0.12
CA SER A 131 5.68 -16.20 0.94
C SER A 131 4.58 -15.38 1.62
N PRO A 132 4.81 -14.81 2.81
CA PRO A 132 3.78 -14.02 3.48
C PRO A 132 3.32 -12.85 2.61
N ARG A 133 2.00 -12.67 2.48
CA ARG A 133 1.40 -11.77 1.49
C ARG A 133 0.94 -10.48 2.15
N TYR A 134 1.77 -9.45 2.06
CA TYR A 134 1.46 -8.13 2.63
C TYR A 134 1.54 -7.01 1.59
N LEU A 135 0.77 -5.94 1.81
CA LEU A 135 0.84 -4.67 1.09
C LEU A 135 1.34 -3.58 2.05
N ASN A 136 2.22 -2.71 1.57
CA ASN A 136 2.53 -1.45 2.25
C ASN A 136 1.76 -0.31 1.58
N LEU A 137 0.73 0.24 2.24
CA LEU A 137 -0.01 1.39 1.75
C LEU A 137 0.56 2.66 2.40
N VAL A 138 1.20 3.52 1.62
CA VAL A 138 1.68 4.83 2.09
C VAL A 138 0.69 5.89 1.64
N SER A 139 -0.03 6.48 2.60
CA SER A 139 -0.99 7.55 2.34
C SER A 139 -0.38 8.93 2.54
N HIS A 140 -0.85 9.90 1.77
CA HIS A 140 -0.59 11.33 1.90
C HIS A 140 -1.88 12.10 1.63
N VAL A 141 -2.28 12.96 2.57
CA VAL A 141 -3.54 13.70 2.51
C VAL A 141 -3.28 15.20 2.53
N CYS A 142 -3.82 15.91 1.54
CA CYS A 142 -3.87 17.38 1.51
C CYS A 142 -5.31 17.88 1.32
N ASP A 143 -5.55 19.14 1.63
CA ASP A 143 -6.80 19.82 1.31
C ASP A 143 -6.77 20.48 -0.08
N ASP A 144 -7.87 21.13 -0.44
CA ASP A 144 -8.08 21.79 -1.71
C ASP A 144 -7.34 23.12 -1.85
N LEU A 145 -6.67 23.55 -0.79
CA LEU A 145 -5.73 24.68 -0.75
C LEU A 145 -4.27 24.20 -0.67
N ASP A 146 -4.02 22.92 -0.95
CA ASP A 146 -2.71 22.27 -0.89
C ASP A 146 -2.07 22.28 0.51
N GLN A 147 -2.86 22.42 1.57
CA GLN A 147 -2.39 22.30 2.95
C GLN A 147 -2.39 20.83 3.37
N GLU A 148 -1.35 20.44 4.09
CA GLU A 148 -1.21 19.10 4.64
C GLU A 148 -2.25 18.81 5.72
N VAL A 149 -2.90 17.65 5.63
CA VAL A 149 -3.81 17.15 6.66
C VAL A 149 -3.05 16.16 7.53
N ARG A 150 -2.70 16.57 8.75
CA ARG A 150 -1.83 15.79 9.65
C ARG A 150 -2.59 14.78 10.51
N ASP A 151 -3.85 15.05 10.79
CA ASP A 151 -4.69 14.19 11.62
C ASP A 151 -5.88 13.67 10.81
N TYR A 152 -5.78 12.41 10.41
CA TYR A 152 -6.78 11.72 9.60
C TYR A 152 -6.78 10.22 9.86
N PHE A 153 -7.78 9.54 9.32
CA PHE A 153 -7.92 8.09 9.36
C PHE A 153 -8.41 7.57 8.00
N ILE A 154 -7.65 6.64 7.41
CA ILE A 154 -8.04 5.95 6.18
C ILE A 154 -9.07 4.88 6.51
N GLN A 155 -10.21 4.92 5.83
CA GLN A 155 -11.34 4.04 6.09
C GLN A 155 -11.50 3.02 4.97
N PHE A 156 -11.68 1.77 5.36
CA PHE A 156 -12.14 0.67 4.53
C PHE A 156 -13.47 0.15 5.08
N PHE A 157 -14.47 0.00 4.22
CA PHE A 157 -15.81 -0.44 4.65
C PHE A 157 -16.61 -0.98 3.46
N ARG A 158 -17.70 -1.69 3.74
CA ARG A 158 -18.72 -2.03 2.75
C ARG A 158 -19.97 -1.20 3.02
N LYS A 159 -20.70 -0.83 1.96
CA LYS A 159 -21.98 -0.10 2.09
C LYS A 159 -23.17 -1.03 2.34
N LEU A 160 -23.05 -2.28 1.94
CA LEU A 160 -24.12 -3.28 2.09
C LEU A 160 -23.98 -3.95 3.45
N ASN A 161 -25.13 -4.11 4.12
CA ASN A 161 -25.31 -4.72 5.45
C ASN A 161 -24.88 -3.86 6.64
N SER A 162 -25.72 -3.85 7.66
CA SER A 162 -25.54 -3.08 8.90
C SER A 162 -24.76 -3.83 9.99
N ASP A 163 -24.35 -5.08 9.74
CA ASP A 163 -23.52 -5.79 10.69
C ASP A 163 -22.11 -5.20 10.65
N ARG A 164 -21.64 -4.71 11.79
CA ARG A 164 -20.32 -4.07 11.93
C ARG A 164 -19.17 -5.07 11.94
N ARG A 165 -19.45 -6.37 11.71
CA ARG A 165 -18.45 -7.44 11.91
C ARG A 165 -17.40 -7.44 10.82
N PHE A 166 -17.77 -7.09 9.58
CA PHE A 166 -16.82 -6.97 8.49
C PHE A 166 -15.78 -5.89 8.77
N GLU A 167 -16.24 -4.67 9.06
CA GLU A 167 -15.35 -3.54 9.37
C GLU A 167 -14.50 -3.86 10.59
N GLN A 168 -15.10 -4.39 11.66
CA GLN A 168 -14.37 -4.80 12.85
C GLN A 168 -13.24 -5.78 12.49
N ARG A 169 -13.52 -6.86 11.77
CA ARG A 169 -12.49 -7.84 11.36
C ARG A 169 -11.48 -7.25 10.39
N PHE A 170 -11.89 -6.34 9.50
CA PHE A 170 -10.96 -5.64 8.63
C PHE A 170 -9.91 -4.90 9.47
N TYR A 171 -10.35 -4.07 10.42
CA TYR A 171 -9.44 -3.26 11.23
C TYR A 171 -8.63 -4.09 12.23
N GLU A 172 -9.17 -5.19 12.75
CA GLU A 172 -8.50 -6.06 13.73
C GLU A 172 -7.55 -7.09 13.10
N GLN A 173 -7.80 -7.53 11.86
CA GLN A 173 -7.11 -8.69 11.26
C GLN A 173 -6.39 -8.36 9.95
N VAL A 174 -6.92 -7.44 9.14
CA VAL A 174 -6.30 -7.07 7.86
C VAL A 174 -5.23 -6.01 8.07
N ILE A 175 -5.49 -5.00 8.90
CA ILE A 175 -4.49 -3.97 9.23
C ILE A 175 -3.54 -4.53 10.29
N ALA A 176 -2.35 -4.90 9.88
CA ALA A 176 -1.33 -5.45 10.77
C ALA A 176 -0.59 -4.36 11.56
N ASP A 177 -0.36 -3.21 10.94
CA ASP A 177 0.34 -2.08 11.56
C ASP A 177 -0.04 -0.73 10.90
N VAL A 178 0.06 0.35 11.68
CA VAL A 178 -0.13 1.73 11.19
C VAL A 178 0.94 2.63 11.81
N HIS A 179 1.73 3.27 10.96
CA HIS A 179 2.82 4.13 11.39
C HIS A 179 2.73 5.52 10.74
N PRO A 180 2.47 6.60 11.53
CA PRO A 180 2.62 7.96 11.04
C PRO A 180 4.11 8.34 10.94
N TYR A 181 4.49 9.02 9.85
CA TYR A 181 5.86 9.45 9.65
C TYR A 181 6.18 10.61 10.59
N GLU A 182 7.28 10.51 11.34
CA GLU A 182 7.65 11.50 12.38
C GLU A 182 7.87 12.90 11.80
N ASP A 183 8.62 13.02 10.70
CA ASP A 183 8.92 14.29 10.06
C ASP A 183 7.67 14.97 9.48
N ASN A 184 6.70 14.17 9.04
CA ASN A 184 5.48 14.67 8.43
C ASN A 184 4.29 13.70 8.63
N PRO A 185 3.46 13.94 9.67
CA PRO A 185 2.30 13.10 9.98
C PRO A 185 1.18 13.10 8.92
N ALA A 186 1.28 13.97 7.91
CA ALA A 186 0.43 13.88 6.73
C ALA A 186 0.70 12.61 5.92
N TYR A 187 1.88 12.01 6.09
CA TYR A 187 2.25 10.70 5.54
C TYR A 187 2.06 9.59 6.58
N ARG A 188 1.45 8.48 6.17
CA ARG A 188 1.25 7.29 7.03
C ARG A 188 1.42 6.01 6.24
N SER A 189 2.11 5.04 6.84
CA SER A 189 2.15 3.66 6.34
C SER A 189 1.06 2.84 7.03
N LEU A 190 0.27 2.11 6.25
CA LEU A 190 -0.65 1.08 6.69
C LEU A 190 -0.16 -0.24 6.11
N TYR A 191 0.17 -1.20 6.96
CA TYR A 191 0.65 -2.50 6.55
C TYR A 191 -0.50 -3.50 6.59
N LEU A 192 -0.87 -4.05 5.43
CA LEU A 192 -2.07 -4.88 5.28
C LEU A 192 -1.70 -6.33 4.97
N SER A 193 -2.29 -7.28 5.71
CA SER A 193 -2.26 -8.70 5.39
C SER A 193 -3.25 -9.00 4.26
N ILE A 194 -2.73 -9.35 3.09
CA ILE A 194 -3.55 -9.70 1.92
C ILE A 194 -4.16 -11.10 2.07
N GLU A 195 -3.49 -12.01 2.76
CA GLU A 195 -4.08 -13.31 3.12
C GLU A 195 -5.33 -13.12 4.00
N SER A 196 -5.22 -12.31 5.06
CA SER A 196 -6.37 -12.02 5.93
C SER A 196 -7.46 -11.24 5.21
N LEU A 197 -7.11 -10.39 4.24
CA LEU A 197 -8.08 -9.71 3.39
C LEU A 197 -8.84 -10.70 2.50
N ASP A 198 -8.13 -11.61 1.84
CA ASP A 198 -8.72 -12.63 0.97
C ASP A 198 -9.69 -13.52 1.77
N ASP A 199 -9.29 -13.98 2.96
CA ASP A 199 -10.14 -14.76 3.87
C ASP A 199 -11.38 -13.98 4.32
N LEU A 200 -11.21 -12.69 4.66
CA LEU A 200 -12.31 -11.82 5.06
C LEU A 200 -13.30 -11.62 3.91
N LEU A 201 -12.83 -11.39 2.69
CA LEU A 201 -13.68 -11.21 1.52
C LEU A 201 -14.41 -12.50 1.12
N ALA A 202 -13.79 -13.66 1.31
CA ALA A 202 -14.44 -14.95 1.07
C ALA A 202 -15.54 -15.26 2.11
N GLY A 203 -15.39 -14.76 3.34
CA GLY A 203 -16.31 -15.00 4.45
C GLY A 203 -17.55 -14.10 4.50
N PHE A 204 -17.63 -13.06 3.67
CA PHE A 204 -18.69 -12.06 3.72
C PHE A 204 -19.24 -11.75 2.32
N ALA A 205 -20.54 -11.45 2.24
CA ALA A 205 -21.12 -10.89 1.02
C ALA A 205 -20.60 -9.45 0.81
N VAL A 206 -19.74 -9.27 -0.20
CA VAL A 206 -19.10 -8.00 -0.54
C VAL A 206 -19.08 -7.82 -2.06
N ASP A 207 -19.85 -6.89 -2.59
CA ASP A 207 -19.77 -6.52 -4.02
C ASP A 207 -18.71 -5.43 -4.27
N THR A 208 -18.45 -4.61 -3.25
CA THR A 208 -17.59 -3.44 -3.33
C THR A 208 -16.92 -3.18 -1.98
N LEU A 209 -15.61 -2.98 -2.01
CA LEU A 209 -14.84 -2.42 -0.91
C LEU A 209 -14.72 -0.91 -1.12
N SER A 210 -15.14 -0.11 -0.16
CA SER A 210 -15.06 1.36 -0.23
C SER A 210 -13.82 1.86 0.51
N LEU A 211 -13.09 2.78 -0.12
CA LEU A 211 -11.94 3.49 0.46
C LEU A 211 -12.30 4.96 0.68
N SER A 212 -12.10 5.48 1.88
CA SER A 212 -12.35 6.89 2.19
C SER A 212 -11.38 7.42 3.25
N VAL A 213 -11.56 8.66 3.68
CA VAL A 213 -10.80 9.27 4.78
C VAL A 213 -11.73 10.10 5.66
N SER A 214 -11.42 10.11 6.96
CA SER A 214 -11.96 11.07 7.92
C SER A 214 -10.82 11.93 8.45
N ALA A 215 -11.00 13.24 8.56
CA ALA A 215 -9.93 14.18 8.91
C ALA A 215 -10.35 15.16 10.01
N GLN A 216 -9.36 15.66 10.75
CA GLN A 216 -9.51 16.66 11.80
C GLN A 216 -8.99 18.04 11.33
N PRO A 217 -9.61 19.14 11.78
CA PRO A 217 -10.79 19.19 12.64
C PRO A 217 -12.11 18.95 11.84
N PRO A 218 -13.19 18.44 12.48
CA PRO A 218 -14.48 18.34 11.83
C PRO A 218 -15.07 19.74 11.58
N PHE A 219 -15.77 19.92 10.47
CA PHE A 219 -16.57 21.11 10.22
C PHE A 219 -17.86 21.06 11.05
N ASP A 220 -17.97 21.94 12.05
CA ASP A 220 -19.05 21.97 13.05
C ASP A 220 -19.38 23.43 13.43
N PRO A 221 -19.89 24.26 12.48
CA PRO A 221 -20.22 25.66 12.77
C PRO A 221 -21.39 25.77 13.77
N PRO A 222 -21.36 26.77 14.69
CA PRO A 222 -20.37 27.85 14.76
C PRO A 222 -19.10 27.48 15.54
N ARG A 223 -19.05 26.31 16.20
CA ARG A 223 -17.97 25.92 17.12
C ARG A 223 -16.64 25.72 16.42
N GLN A 224 -16.68 25.11 15.24
CA GLN A 224 -15.54 24.83 14.38
C GLN A 224 -15.91 25.24 12.94
N PRO A 225 -15.81 26.55 12.62
CA PRO A 225 -16.29 27.09 11.35
C PRO A 225 -15.33 26.84 10.18
N VAL A 226 -14.21 26.14 10.40
CA VAL A 226 -13.29 25.68 9.36
C VAL A 226 -12.88 24.24 9.67
N GLY A 227 -13.03 23.34 8.72
CA GLY A 227 -12.70 21.93 8.92
C GLY A 227 -13.05 21.04 7.74
N TYR A 228 -13.11 19.74 7.99
CA TYR A 228 -13.46 18.70 7.02
C TYR A 228 -14.79 18.06 7.39
N THR A 229 -15.53 17.54 6.41
CA THR A 229 -16.80 16.89 6.71
C THR A 229 -16.59 15.73 7.68
N ALA A 230 -17.28 15.78 8.82
CA ALA A 230 -17.44 14.65 9.71
C ALA A 230 -18.49 13.71 9.13
N VAL A 231 -18.05 12.68 8.41
CA VAL A 231 -18.95 11.66 7.89
C VAL A 231 -18.86 10.43 8.78
N GLY A 232 -19.99 10.02 9.37
CA GLY A 232 -20.05 8.86 10.25
C GLY A 232 -19.82 7.54 9.49
N PRO A 233 -19.52 6.43 10.21
CA PRO A 233 -19.49 5.10 9.62
C PRO A 233 -20.85 4.76 8.99
N GLY A 234 -20.88 4.61 7.65
CA GLY A 234 -22.09 4.33 6.86
C GLY A 234 -22.58 5.49 5.98
N ASP A 235 -22.23 6.73 6.31
CA ASP A 235 -22.60 7.91 5.50
C ASP A 235 -21.50 8.26 4.48
N SER A 236 -20.29 7.72 4.68
CA SER A 236 -19.12 7.98 3.83
C SER A 236 -19.30 7.30 2.48
N GLU A 237 -19.14 8.07 1.41
CA GLU A 237 -19.39 7.53 0.08
C GLU A 237 -18.18 6.82 -0.53
N GLY A 238 -16.97 7.33 -0.26
CA GLY A 238 -15.69 6.76 -0.66
C GLY A 238 -15.47 6.60 -2.17
N LEU A 239 -14.34 5.97 -2.48
CA LEU A 239 -14.07 5.30 -3.74
C LEU A 239 -14.59 3.86 -3.65
N ALA A 240 -15.61 3.54 -4.44
CA ALA A 240 -16.12 2.18 -4.60
C ALA A 240 -15.17 1.34 -5.47
N ILE A 241 -14.49 0.36 -4.88
CA ILE A 241 -13.66 -0.61 -5.58
C ILE A 241 -14.47 -1.91 -5.75
N PRO A 242 -14.87 -2.28 -6.98
CA PRO A 242 -15.56 -3.54 -7.20
C PRO A 242 -14.70 -4.72 -6.70
N LEU A 243 -15.32 -5.75 -6.12
CA LEU A 243 -14.59 -6.90 -5.57
C LEU A 243 -13.57 -7.48 -6.56
N ALA A 244 -13.95 -7.62 -7.83
CA ALA A 244 -13.09 -8.11 -8.90
C ALA A 244 -11.84 -7.25 -9.16
N GLN A 245 -11.83 -5.99 -8.72
CA GLN A 245 -10.69 -5.08 -8.86
C GLN A 245 -9.85 -4.99 -7.58
N VAL A 246 -10.31 -5.51 -6.44
CA VAL A 246 -9.56 -5.44 -5.17
C VAL A 246 -8.12 -5.97 -5.31
N PRO A 247 -7.85 -7.12 -5.97
CA PRO A 247 -6.48 -7.60 -6.16
C PRO A 247 -5.58 -6.65 -6.96
N ARG A 248 -6.15 -5.80 -7.81
CA ARG A 248 -5.41 -4.79 -8.56
C ARG A 248 -5.05 -3.58 -7.70
N PHE A 249 -5.91 -3.18 -6.76
CA PHE A 249 -5.66 -2.08 -5.85
C PHE A 249 -4.75 -2.51 -4.70
N LEU A 250 -5.12 -3.59 -4.01
CA LEU A 250 -4.49 -4.11 -2.80
C LEU A 250 -3.69 -5.38 -3.12
N ALA A 251 -2.76 -5.27 -4.08
CA ALA A 251 -1.89 -6.37 -4.47
C ALA A 251 -0.84 -6.65 -3.38
N ALA A 252 -0.56 -7.93 -3.13
CA ALA A 252 0.53 -8.35 -2.26
C ALA A 252 1.90 -7.93 -2.81
N HIS A 253 2.90 -7.88 -1.93
CA HIS A 253 4.32 -7.64 -2.23
C HIS A 253 4.56 -6.33 -2.98
N ARG A 254 3.73 -5.31 -2.73
CA ARG A 254 3.83 -4.01 -3.38
C ARG A 254 3.67 -2.88 -2.37
N THR A 255 4.23 -1.72 -2.73
CA THR A 255 3.88 -0.46 -2.10
C THR A 255 2.80 0.27 -2.93
N LEU A 256 1.67 0.61 -2.30
CA LEU A 256 0.64 1.49 -2.86
C LEU A 256 0.80 2.90 -2.29
N LEU A 257 1.10 3.87 -3.15
CA LEU A 257 1.14 5.29 -2.82
C LEU A 257 -0.26 5.88 -2.99
N LEU A 258 -0.95 6.15 -1.89
CA LEU A 258 -2.29 6.74 -1.86
C LEU A 258 -2.22 8.25 -1.65
N ARG A 259 -2.55 9.04 -2.67
CA ARG A 259 -2.67 10.49 -2.56
C ARG A 259 -4.14 10.89 -2.53
N ILE A 260 -4.57 11.56 -1.46
CA ILE A 260 -5.94 12.04 -1.30
C ILE A 260 -5.95 13.56 -1.22
N ARG A 261 -6.85 14.20 -1.99
CA ARG A 261 -7.21 15.62 -1.85
C ARG A 261 -8.62 15.74 -1.25
N LEU A 262 -8.74 16.49 -0.16
CA LEU A 262 -10.00 16.77 0.53
C LEU A 262 -10.51 18.18 0.23
N THR A 263 -11.83 18.38 0.30
CA THR A 263 -12.41 19.73 0.29
C THR A 263 -12.44 20.29 1.71
N ARG A 264 -11.79 21.44 1.95
CA ARG A 264 -11.89 22.16 3.23
C ARG A 264 -13.15 23.04 3.23
N LEU A 265 -13.95 22.90 4.27
CA LEU A 265 -15.15 23.71 4.47
C LEU A 265 -14.82 24.94 5.32
N VAL A 266 -15.38 26.09 4.92
CA VAL A 266 -15.28 27.36 5.63
C VAL A 266 -16.69 27.96 5.73
N ASP A 267 -17.12 28.23 6.95
CA ASP A 267 -18.43 28.83 7.22
C ASP A 267 -18.46 30.29 6.76
N SER A 268 -19.58 30.71 6.19
CA SER A 268 -19.76 32.09 5.72
C SER A 268 -19.59 33.14 6.82
N GLY A 269 -19.84 32.78 8.09
CA GLY A 269 -19.68 33.62 9.27
C GLY A 269 -18.23 33.97 9.61
N VAL A 270 -17.24 33.29 9.03
CA VAL A 270 -15.80 33.57 9.27
C VAL A 270 -15.40 34.94 8.73
N PHE A 271 -16.02 35.41 7.65
CA PHE A 271 -15.68 36.66 6.98
C PHE A 271 -16.64 37.82 7.30
N VAL A 272 -17.29 37.80 8.47
CA VAL A 272 -18.14 38.91 8.89
C VAL A 272 -17.27 40.00 9.50
N PHE A 273 -17.01 41.07 8.74
CA PHE A 273 -16.41 42.29 9.27
C PHE A 273 -17.40 42.91 10.28
N ARG A 274 -16.94 43.16 11.52
CA ARG A 274 -17.69 44.00 12.44
C ARG A 274 -17.71 45.40 11.86
N ASN A 275 -18.90 45.94 11.58
CA ASN A 275 -19.02 47.37 11.31
C ASN A 275 -18.42 48.14 12.51
N PRO A 276 -17.57 49.16 12.26
CA PRO A 276 -16.93 49.95 13.31
C PRO A 276 -17.96 50.66 14.19
#